data_AF-A0A7W0Q183-F1
#
_entry.id   AF-A0A7W0Q183-F1
#
_cell.length_a   1.000
_cell.length_b   1.000
_cell.length_c   1.000
_cell.angle_alpha   90.00
_cell.angle_beta   90.00
_cell.angle_gamma   90.00
#
_symmetry.space_group_name_H-M   'P 1'
#
loop_
_entity.id
_entity.type
_entity.pdbx_description
1 polymer ?
#
loop_
_entity_poly.entity_id
_entity_poly.type
_entity_poly.pdbx_seq_one_letter_code
_entity_poly.pdbx_strand_id
1 'polypeptide(L)'
;MKLIVGFALAVAVATSGCVVGDESLPTEDDLPPAGAEAALSNNARTAFNFFVSKGFTPIQSAGIVGNLMQESGVLPTAVEYGGGPGRGIAQWSVGGRWNKDPINLVAFANARGMDRWGLRTQLEFISHELTTVSSFGLSELRATTTISQAVTVFQNRYERCGTCAQGNRVTYANQVLADYGGGSGGGTAPTGVTCYSQTLARAMPENACVQSKYDGEWYQCASGQWVDRFSNPNPCNGEHPL
;
A
#
# COMPACT_ATOMS: atom_id res chain seq x y z
N MET A 1 40.63 58.90 0.25
CA MET A 1 39.90 60.01 -0.39
C MET A 1 38.43 59.59 -0.46
N LYS A 2 37.55 60.16 0.38
CA LYS A 2 36.65 61.30 0.04
C LYS A 2 35.77 60.93 -1.18
N LEU A 3 34.44 60.85 -1.13
CA LEU A 3 33.49 61.80 -0.54
C LEU A 3 32.08 61.18 -0.42
N ILE A 4 31.32 61.68 0.55
CA ILE A 4 29.88 61.53 0.80
C ILE A 4 29.08 62.36 -0.22
N VAL A 5 27.93 61.88 -0.72
CA VAL A 5 26.74 62.72 -0.97
C VAL A 5 25.48 61.89 -0.75
N GLY A 6 24.66 62.31 0.22
CA GLY A 6 23.29 61.84 0.40
C GLY A 6 22.31 62.66 -0.41
N PHE A 7 21.16 62.07 -0.72
CA PHE A 7 19.93 62.81 -0.97
C PHE A 7 18.75 61.98 -0.46
N ALA A 8 18.11 62.48 0.58
CA ALA A 8 16.81 62.05 1.02
C ALA A 8 15.76 62.77 0.16
N LEU A 9 14.85 62.02 -0.44
CA LEU A 9 13.56 62.56 -0.88
C LEU A 9 12.48 61.60 -0.39
N ALA A 10 11.76 62.05 0.63
CA ALA A 10 10.52 61.45 1.08
C ALA A 10 9.39 61.92 0.15
N VAL A 11 8.66 60.98 -0.43
CA VAL A 11 7.29 61.22 -0.93
C VAL A 11 6.39 60.18 -0.27
N ALA A 12 5.34 60.67 0.36
CA ALA A 12 4.41 59.94 1.17
C ALA A 12 3.14 59.58 0.37
N VAL A 13 2.68 58.33 0.57
CA VAL A 13 1.29 57.83 0.60
C VAL A 13 0.49 57.74 -0.71
N ALA A 14 0.17 56.49 -1.10
CA ALA A 14 -1.22 56.00 -1.15
C ALA A 14 -1.26 54.46 -1.21
N THR A 15 -2.25 53.90 -0.52
CA THR A 15 -2.43 52.51 -0.09
C THR A 15 -2.96 51.55 -1.16
N SER A 16 -2.53 50.29 -1.12
CA SER A 16 -3.39 49.09 -1.23
C SER A 16 -2.61 47.83 -0.81
N GLY A 17 -3.30 46.91 -0.13
CA GLY A 17 -2.79 45.73 0.59
C GLY A 17 -1.98 44.72 -0.24
N CYS A 18 -1.37 43.68 0.32
CA CYS A 18 -1.73 42.89 1.50
C CYS A 18 -0.48 42.39 2.25
N VAL A 19 -0.65 42.06 3.53
CA VAL A 19 0.35 41.48 4.43
C VAL A 19 0.26 39.96 4.38
N VAL A 20 1.41 39.27 4.27
CA VAL A 20 1.79 38.00 4.96
C VAL A 20 3.28 37.78 4.63
N GLY A 21 4.22 37.62 5.55
CA GLY A 21 4.24 36.82 6.79
C GLY A 21 5.12 35.60 6.52
N ASP A 22 6.45 35.74 6.63
CA ASP A 22 7.32 35.09 7.64
C ASP A 22 7.25 33.55 7.65
N GLU A 23 8.28 32.90 7.11
CA GLU A 23 8.43 31.44 7.03
C GLU A 23 8.84 30.87 8.40
N SER A 24 7.84 30.65 9.26
CA SER A 24 7.99 29.81 10.45
C SER A 24 8.02 28.33 10.07
N LEU A 25 8.98 27.60 10.65
CA LEU A 25 9.10 26.14 10.59
C LEU A 25 7.75 25.44 10.91
N PRO A 26 7.43 24.34 10.21
CA PRO A 26 6.14 23.67 10.35
C PRO A 26 5.92 23.12 11.77
N THR A 27 4.72 23.36 12.30
CA THR A 27 4.26 22.87 13.62
C THR A 27 3.64 21.48 13.49
N GLU A 28 3.43 20.77 14.60
CA GLU A 28 2.92 19.38 14.61
C GLU A 28 1.55 19.18 13.93
N ASP A 29 0.82 20.26 13.62
CA ASP A 29 -0.41 20.24 12.81
C ASP A 29 -0.17 20.12 11.28
N ASP A 30 1.08 20.26 10.81
CA ASP A 30 1.48 20.06 9.40
C ASP A 30 1.99 18.64 9.11
N LEU A 31 1.99 17.74 10.10
CA LEU A 31 2.23 16.31 9.89
C LEU A 31 0.95 15.65 9.36
N PRO A 32 1.03 14.74 8.37
CA PRO A 32 -0.16 14.09 7.83
C PRO A 32 -0.90 13.31 8.93
N PRO A 33 -2.20 13.57 9.16
CA PRO A 33 -2.90 13.09 10.34
C PRO A 33 -3.35 11.65 10.13
N ALA A 34 -2.73 10.66 10.78
CA ALA A 34 -3.20 9.27 10.96
C ALA A 34 -3.62 8.47 9.69
N GLY A 35 -3.63 9.09 8.52
CA GLY A 35 -4.16 8.59 7.26
C GLY A 35 -3.10 7.91 6.42
N ALA A 36 -1.82 8.27 6.61
CA ALA A 36 -0.71 7.50 6.06
C ALA A 36 -0.61 6.13 6.75
N GLU A 37 -0.68 6.08 8.08
CA GLU A 37 -0.68 4.81 8.83
C GLU A 37 -1.97 4.01 8.66
N ALA A 38 -3.14 4.66 8.60
CA ALA A 38 -4.38 3.98 8.26
C ALA A 38 -4.39 3.45 6.81
N ALA A 39 -3.80 4.16 5.84
CA ALA A 39 -3.65 3.67 4.46
C ALA A 39 -2.61 2.54 4.33
N LEU A 40 -1.49 2.63 5.05
CA LEU A 40 -0.49 1.56 5.14
C LEU A 40 -1.06 0.32 5.83
N SER A 41 -1.86 0.48 6.89
CA SER A 41 -2.56 -0.61 7.57
C SER A 41 -3.61 -1.27 6.66
N ASN A 42 -4.32 -0.49 5.83
CA ASN A 42 -5.29 -1.03 4.87
C ASN A 42 -4.63 -1.83 3.75
N ASN A 43 -3.50 -1.37 3.20
CA ASN A 43 -2.81 -2.10 2.13
C ASN A 43 -2.18 -3.40 2.64
N ALA A 44 -1.53 -3.38 3.81
CA ALA A 44 -0.93 -4.58 4.41
C ALA A 44 -2.01 -5.62 4.76
N ARG A 45 -3.15 -5.18 5.32
CA ARG A 45 -4.31 -6.05 5.59
C ARG A 45 -4.89 -6.64 4.32
N THR A 46 -5.06 -5.81 3.28
CA THR A 46 -5.57 -6.24 1.97
C THR A 46 -4.65 -7.27 1.33
N ALA A 47 -3.33 -7.02 1.33
CA ALA A 47 -2.34 -7.97 0.84
C ALA A 47 -2.35 -9.28 1.63
N PHE A 48 -2.44 -9.21 2.96
CA PHE A 48 -2.51 -10.39 3.82
C PHE A 48 -3.75 -11.24 3.48
N ASN A 49 -4.93 -10.63 3.47
CA ASN A 49 -6.19 -11.30 3.14
C ASN A 49 -6.18 -11.87 1.71
N PHE A 50 -5.58 -11.15 0.77
CA PHE A 50 -5.40 -11.63 -0.60
C PHE A 50 -4.61 -12.95 -0.63
N PHE A 51 -3.44 -13.02 0.01
CA PHE A 51 -2.64 -14.25 0.02
C PHE A 51 -3.33 -15.39 0.79
N VAL A 52 -4.01 -15.10 1.89
CA VAL A 52 -4.86 -16.10 2.57
C VAL A 52 -5.93 -16.63 1.61
N SER A 53 -6.59 -15.77 0.83
CA SER A 53 -7.59 -16.18 -0.16
C SER A 53 -7.02 -17.01 -1.32
N LYS A 54 -5.72 -16.89 -1.60
CA LYS A 54 -4.97 -17.73 -2.56
C LYS A 54 -4.47 -19.05 -1.95
N GLY A 55 -4.92 -19.36 -0.73
CA GLY A 55 -4.63 -20.61 -0.04
C GLY A 55 -3.24 -20.66 0.60
N PHE A 56 -2.65 -19.52 0.93
CA PHE A 56 -1.48 -19.45 1.82
C PHE A 56 -1.94 -19.48 3.28
N THR A 57 -1.12 -20.05 4.17
CA THR A 57 -1.40 -19.98 5.62
C THR A 57 -1.23 -18.54 6.12
N PRO A 58 -1.77 -18.18 7.31
CA PRO A 58 -1.51 -16.89 7.94
C PRO A 58 -0.01 -16.59 8.08
N ILE A 59 0.80 -17.58 8.46
CA ILE A 59 2.26 -17.43 8.59
C ILE A 59 2.91 -17.12 7.24
N GLN A 60 2.53 -17.85 6.19
CA GLN A 60 3.06 -17.63 4.85
C GLN A 60 2.66 -16.26 4.31
N SER A 61 1.39 -15.90 4.46
CA SER A 61 0.84 -14.60 4.03
C SER A 61 1.53 -13.45 4.74
N ALA A 62 1.70 -13.54 6.07
CA ALA A 62 2.43 -12.55 6.84
C ALA A 62 3.92 -12.46 6.42
N GLY A 63 4.56 -13.59 6.11
CA GLY A 63 5.94 -13.61 5.61
C GLY A 63 6.11 -12.92 4.25
N ILE A 64 5.13 -13.08 3.34
CA ILE A 64 5.10 -12.36 2.06
C ILE A 64 4.92 -10.86 2.33
N VAL A 65 3.88 -10.48 3.09
CA VAL A 65 3.57 -9.07 3.33
C VAL A 65 4.68 -8.36 4.09
N GLY A 66 5.34 -9.01 5.05
CA GLY A 66 6.49 -8.43 5.75
C GLY A 66 7.68 -8.11 4.84
N ASN A 67 7.85 -8.86 3.75
CA ASN A 67 8.80 -8.50 2.70
C ASN A 67 8.33 -7.27 1.92
N LEU A 68 7.07 -7.25 1.46
CA LEU A 68 6.51 -6.11 0.72
C LEU A 68 6.50 -4.81 1.54
N MET A 69 6.34 -4.91 2.86
CA MET A 69 6.48 -3.79 3.77
C MET A 69 7.91 -3.23 3.78
N GLN A 70 8.93 -4.11 3.75
CA GLN A 70 10.32 -3.66 3.64
C GLN A 70 10.62 -3.03 2.27
N GLU A 71 10.01 -3.53 1.19
CA GLU A 71 10.25 -2.97 -0.15
C GLU A 71 9.62 -1.58 -0.34
N SER A 72 8.42 -1.36 0.21
CA SER A 72 7.63 -0.19 -0.18
C SER A 72 6.62 0.28 0.88
N GLY A 73 6.51 -0.40 2.01
CA GLY A 73 5.36 -0.25 2.91
C GLY A 73 4.06 -0.77 2.28
N VAL A 74 4.13 -1.65 1.27
CA VAL A 74 2.97 -2.10 0.47
C VAL A 74 2.30 -0.93 -0.27
N LEU A 75 3.08 0.07 -0.69
CA LEU A 75 2.59 1.20 -1.49
C LEU A 75 2.70 0.86 -2.99
N PRO A 76 1.58 0.67 -3.71
CA PRO A 76 1.64 0.22 -5.10
C PRO A 76 2.14 1.30 -6.06
N THR A 77 2.11 2.57 -5.65
CA THR A 77 2.66 3.71 -6.40
C THR A 77 4.10 4.04 -6.01
N ALA A 78 4.74 3.22 -5.18
CA ALA A 78 6.11 3.46 -4.74
C ALA A 78 7.08 3.53 -5.93
N VAL A 79 7.98 4.50 -5.88
CA VAL A 79 9.11 4.66 -6.77
C VAL A 79 10.35 4.70 -5.91
N GLU A 80 11.37 3.94 -6.29
CA GLU A 80 12.63 3.87 -5.56
C GLU A 80 13.21 5.27 -5.29
N TYR A 81 13.69 5.47 -4.07
CA TYR A 81 14.30 6.73 -3.65
C TYR A 81 15.51 7.09 -4.52
N GLY A 82 15.67 8.38 -4.84
CA GLY A 82 16.74 8.82 -5.75
C GLY A 82 16.47 8.53 -7.23
N GLY A 83 15.28 8.06 -7.59
CA GLY A 83 14.89 7.83 -8.98
C GLY A 83 15.40 6.53 -9.59
N GLY A 84 15.78 5.56 -8.75
CA GLY A 84 16.19 4.22 -9.17
C GLY A 84 15.07 3.46 -9.90
N PRO A 85 15.38 2.28 -10.48
CA PRO A 85 14.44 1.56 -11.33
C PRO A 85 13.26 0.91 -10.58
N GLY A 86 13.28 0.77 -9.26
CA GLY A 86 12.25 0.05 -8.49
C GLY A 86 10.86 0.69 -8.53
N ARG A 87 9.81 -0.12 -8.71
CA ARG A 87 8.40 0.31 -8.80
C ARG A 87 7.47 -0.61 -8.03
N GLY A 88 6.46 -0.03 -7.37
CA GLY A 88 5.35 -0.73 -6.74
C GLY A 88 5.73 -1.56 -5.52
N ILE A 89 4.80 -2.44 -5.12
CA ILE A 89 4.84 -3.09 -3.80
C ILE A 89 6.05 -4.02 -3.59
N ALA A 90 6.58 -4.59 -4.67
CA ALA A 90 7.77 -5.45 -4.66
C ALA A 90 8.97 -4.80 -5.37
N GLN A 91 8.94 -3.47 -5.58
CA GLN A 91 10.02 -2.71 -6.20
C GLN A 91 10.58 -3.30 -7.51
N TRP A 92 9.69 -3.79 -8.40
CA TRP A 92 10.10 -4.34 -9.69
C TRP A 92 10.86 -3.30 -10.51
N SER A 93 11.99 -3.69 -11.10
CA SER A 93 12.84 -2.77 -11.86
C SER A 93 12.25 -2.42 -13.23
N VAL A 94 12.20 -1.13 -13.57
CA VAL A 94 12.07 -0.63 -14.94
C VAL A 94 13.21 -1.20 -15.79
N GLY A 95 12.89 -1.73 -16.96
CA GLY A 95 13.83 -2.47 -17.79
C GLY A 95 13.99 -3.95 -17.41
N GLY A 96 13.19 -4.45 -16.47
CA GLY A 96 13.07 -5.86 -16.11
C GLY A 96 11.61 -6.26 -15.89
N ARG A 97 11.31 -6.86 -14.73
CA ARG A 97 9.97 -7.34 -14.34
C ARG A 97 8.87 -6.27 -14.30
N TRP A 98 9.21 -4.98 -14.27
CA TRP A 98 8.20 -3.93 -14.40
C TRP A 98 7.60 -3.91 -15.81
N ASN A 99 8.43 -3.93 -16.87
CA ASN A 99 7.96 -3.63 -18.23
C ASN A 99 8.71 -4.26 -19.41
N LYS A 100 9.74 -5.10 -19.20
CA LYS A 100 10.59 -5.61 -20.28
C LYS A 100 10.71 -7.13 -20.32
N ASP A 101 10.81 -7.78 -19.16
CA ASP A 101 11.00 -9.23 -19.11
C ASP A 101 9.82 -10.00 -19.75
N PRO A 102 10.01 -11.24 -20.22
CA PRO A 102 8.92 -12.01 -20.84
C PRO A 102 7.68 -12.15 -19.95
N ILE A 103 7.86 -12.18 -18.64
CA ILE A 103 6.82 -12.06 -17.62
C ILE A 103 7.06 -10.73 -16.91
N ASN A 104 6.20 -9.74 -17.17
CA ASN A 104 6.31 -8.41 -16.57
C ASN A 104 4.93 -7.82 -16.22
N LEU A 105 4.91 -6.92 -15.23
CA LEU A 105 3.69 -6.36 -14.67
C LEU A 105 2.90 -5.53 -15.68
N VAL A 106 3.55 -4.69 -16.48
CA VAL A 106 2.86 -3.84 -17.47
C VAL A 106 2.10 -4.70 -18.49
N ALA A 107 2.73 -5.74 -19.03
CA ALA A 107 2.08 -6.66 -19.96
C ALA A 107 0.95 -7.45 -19.28
N PHE A 108 1.18 -7.93 -18.05
CA PHE A 108 0.18 -8.64 -17.25
C PHE A 108 -1.08 -7.79 -17.02
N ALA A 109 -0.90 -6.52 -16.66
CA ALA A 109 -1.97 -5.56 -16.40
C ALA A 109 -2.74 -5.22 -17.68
N ASN A 110 -2.03 -4.87 -18.77
CA ASN A 110 -2.63 -4.54 -20.06
C ASN A 110 -3.49 -5.70 -20.61
N ALA A 111 -3.01 -6.94 -20.50
CA ALA A 111 -3.74 -8.12 -20.97
C ALA A 111 -5.05 -8.37 -20.21
N ARG A 112 -5.23 -7.77 -19.03
CA ARG A 112 -6.40 -7.93 -18.16
C ARG A 112 -7.24 -6.65 -18.03
N GLY A 113 -6.86 -5.58 -18.73
CA GLY A 113 -7.51 -4.27 -18.59
C GLY A 113 -7.40 -3.69 -17.18
N MET A 114 -6.36 -4.05 -16.44
CA MET A 114 -6.13 -3.57 -15.07
C MET A 114 -5.12 -2.43 -15.04
N ASP A 115 -5.18 -1.58 -14.01
CA ASP A 115 -4.15 -0.56 -13.78
C ASP A 115 -2.92 -1.18 -13.11
N ARG A 116 -1.75 -1.06 -13.75
CA ARG A 116 -0.45 -1.51 -13.20
C ARG A 116 -0.10 -0.87 -11.85
N TRP A 117 -0.66 0.30 -11.53
CA TRP A 117 -0.45 0.99 -10.27
C TRP A 117 -1.47 0.61 -9.19
N GLY A 118 -2.45 -0.23 -9.51
CA GLY A 118 -3.40 -0.76 -8.56
C GLY A 118 -2.79 -1.84 -7.67
N LEU A 119 -3.09 -1.81 -6.36
CA LEU A 119 -2.64 -2.82 -5.41
C LEU A 119 -3.09 -4.23 -5.83
N ARG A 120 -4.35 -4.37 -6.23
CA ARG A 120 -4.94 -5.62 -6.73
C ARG A 120 -4.13 -6.23 -7.87
N THR A 121 -3.79 -5.43 -8.88
CA THR A 121 -3.01 -5.85 -10.05
C THR A 121 -1.64 -6.37 -9.65
N GLN A 122 -0.97 -5.66 -8.76
CA GLN A 122 0.37 -6.01 -8.29
C GLN A 122 0.36 -7.29 -7.45
N LEU A 123 -0.63 -7.48 -6.58
CA LEU A 123 -0.83 -8.72 -5.83
C LEU A 123 -1.15 -9.92 -6.73
N GLU A 124 -2.01 -9.75 -7.74
CA GLU A 124 -2.26 -10.78 -8.75
C GLU A 124 -1.01 -11.10 -9.57
N PHE A 125 -0.19 -10.11 -9.88
CA PHE A 125 1.06 -10.34 -10.57
C PHE A 125 2.06 -11.13 -9.72
N ILE A 126 2.21 -10.83 -8.42
CA ILE A 126 3.01 -11.67 -7.50
C ILE A 126 2.50 -13.11 -7.53
N SER A 127 1.18 -13.30 -7.41
CA SER A 127 0.58 -14.64 -7.44
C SER A 127 0.85 -15.34 -8.77
N HIS A 128 0.73 -14.62 -9.90
CA HIS A 128 1.01 -15.16 -11.23
C HIS A 128 2.47 -15.62 -11.32
N GLU A 129 3.42 -14.74 -10.99
CA GLU A 129 4.85 -15.01 -11.03
C GLU A 129 5.23 -16.22 -10.17
N LEU A 130 4.71 -16.33 -8.94
CA LEU A 130 4.93 -17.48 -8.07
C LEU A 130 4.43 -18.79 -8.70
N THR A 131 3.30 -18.75 -9.42
CA THR A 131 2.70 -19.96 -10.02
C THR A 131 3.30 -20.33 -11.37
N THR A 132 3.88 -19.38 -12.11
CA THR A 132 4.40 -19.63 -13.46
C THR A 132 5.93 -19.73 -13.52
N VAL A 133 6.64 -19.16 -12.55
CA VAL A 133 8.10 -19.14 -12.51
C VAL A 133 8.57 -20.01 -11.34
N SER A 134 8.92 -21.26 -11.64
CA SER A 134 9.35 -22.24 -10.62
C SER A 134 10.51 -21.74 -9.74
N SER A 135 11.43 -20.95 -10.31
CA SER A 135 12.57 -20.38 -9.58
C SER A 135 12.20 -19.31 -8.55
N PHE A 136 10.94 -18.90 -8.45
CA PHE A 136 10.43 -17.98 -7.43
C PHE A 136 9.90 -18.68 -6.18
N GLY A 137 10.03 -20.01 -6.10
CA GLY A 137 10.01 -20.73 -4.82
C GLY A 137 8.65 -20.93 -4.18
N LEU A 138 7.57 -20.99 -4.97
CA LEU A 138 6.22 -21.26 -4.45
C LEU A 138 6.15 -22.57 -3.64
N SER A 139 6.83 -23.63 -4.11
CA SER A 139 6.89 -24.90 -3.38
C SER A 139 7.54 -24.76 -2.01
N GLU A 140 8.69 -24.10 -1.94
CA GLU A 140 9.39 -23.86 -0.68
C GLU A 140 8.57 -22.97 0.24
N LEU A 141 7.92 -21.94 -0.31
CA LEU A 141 7.10 -21.00 0.46
C LEU A 141 5.91 -21.73 1.09
N ARG A 142 5.23 -22.60 0.33
CA ARG A 142 4.13 -23.43 0.83
C ARG A 142 4.55 -24.46 1.88
N ALA A 143 5.83 -24.84 1.92
CA ALA A 143 6.37 -25.74 2.93
C ALA A 143 6.77 -25.04 4.24
N THR A 144 6.78 -23.70 4.28
CA THR A 144 7.19 -22.96 5.47
C THR A 144 6.14 -23.02 6.59
N THR A 145 6.62 -23.14 7.83
CA THR A 145 5.76 -23.23 9.04
C THR A 145 6.08 -22.16 10.08
N THR A 146 7.10 -21.33 9.84
CA THR A 146 7.51 -20.24 10.73
C THR A 146 7.64 -18.93 9.94
N ILE A 147 7.45 -17.80 10.63
CA ILE A 147 7.58 -16.47 10.02
C ILE A 147 8.97 -16.28 9.41
N SER A 148 10.03 -16.67 10.13
CA SER A 148 11.41 -16.54 9.64
C SER A 148 11.65 -17.33 8.35
N GLN A 149 11.11 -18.56 8.25
CA GLN A 149 11.20 -19.34 7.01
C GLN A 149 10.43 -18.70 5.87
N ALA A 150 9.18 -18.27 6.09
CA ALA A 150 8.35 -17.64 5.06
C ALA A 150 9.02 -16.36 4.52
N VAL A 151 9.53 -15.52 5.43
CA VAL A 151 10.29 -14.31 5.08
C VAL A 151 11.54 -14.66 4.27
N THR A 152 12.35 -15.61 4.77
CA THR A 152 13.62 -15.99 4.14
C THR A 152 13.42 -16.59 2.75
N VAL A 153 12.42 -17.46 2.58
CA VAL A 153 12.12 -18.05 1.26
C VAL A 153 11.71 -16.97 0.29
N PHE A 154 10.77 -16.09 0.67
CA PHE A 154 10.30 -15.04 -0.22
C PHE A 154 11.43 -14.04 -0.56
N GLN A 155 12.19 -13.57 0.43
CA GLN A 155 13.27 -12.61 0.19
C GLN A 155 14.36 -13.20 -0.73
N ASN A 156 14.70 -14.49 -0.57
CA ASN A 156 15.80 -15.12 -1.30
C ASN A 156 15.38 -15.59 -2.71
N ARG A 157 14.13 -16.06 -2.86
CA ARG A 157 13.64 -16.64 -4.12
C ARG A 157 12.93 -15.62 -5.00
N TYR A 158 12.06 -14.83 -4.40
CA TYR A 158 11.18 -13.90 -5.11
C TYR A 158 11.80 -12.50 -5.23
N GLU A 159 12.22 -11.90 -4.11
CA GLU A 159 12.85 -10.55 -4.13
C GLU A 159 14.29 -10.61 -4.63
N ARG A 160 15.03 -11.66 -4.26
CA ARG A 160 16.46 -11.83 -4.58
C ARG A 160 17.29 -10.62 -4.13
N CYS A 161 17.03 -10.14 -2.92
CA CYS A 161 17.75 -9.02 -2.34
C CYS A 161 19.26 -9.31 -2.23
N GLY A 162 20.09 -8.32 -2.55
CA GLY A 162 21.55 -8.44 -2.44
C GLY A 162 22.00 -8.50 -0.98
N THR A 163 21.68 -7.46 -0.20
CA THR A 163 21.84 -7.46 1.25
C THR A 163 20.46 -7.32 1.89
N CYS A 164 19.93 -8.44 2.35
CA CYS A 164 18.59 -8.49 2.88
C CYS A 164 18.56 -7.94 4.31
N ALA A 165 17.76 -6.89 4.57
CA ALA A 165 17.39 -6.44 5.91
C ALA A 165 16.43 -7.45 6.59
N GLN A 166 16.86 -8.70 6.72
CA GLN A 166 16.01 -9.83 7.12
C GLN A 166 15.36 -9.62 8.50
N GLY A 167 16.10 -9.03 9.45
CA GLY A 167 15.56 -8.71 10.78
C GLY A 167 14.31 -7.82 10.70
N ASN A 168 14.36 -6.76 9.89
CA ASN A 168 13.23 -5.85 9.69
C ASN A 168 12.04 -6.56 9.02
N ARG A 169 12.30 -7.36 7.99
CA ARG A 169 11.27 -8.15 7.29
C ARG A 169 10.55 -9.12 8.24
N VAL A 170 11.30 -9.77 9.14
CA VAL A 170 10.72 -10.62 10.19
C VAL A 170 9.91 -9.82 11.19
N THR A 171 10.38 -8.64 11.61
CA THR A 171 9.62 -7.74 12.48
C THR A 171 8.29 -7.33 11.84
N TYR A 172 8.30 -6.90 10.59
CA TYR A 172 7.08 -6.56 9.85
C TYR A 172 6.15 -7.76 9.70
N ALA A 173 6.67 -8.94 9.37
CA ALA A 173 5.85 -10.14 9.25
C ALA A 173 5.21 -10.55 10.59
N ASN A 174 5.92 -10.44 11.70
CA ASN A 174 5.35 -10.69 13.03
C ASN A 174 4.24 -9.68 13.36
N GLN A 175 4.42 -8.40 13.02
CA GLN A 175 3.39 -7.37 13.19
C GLN A 175 2.12 -7.72 12.38
N VAL A 176 2.28 -8.03 11.09
CA VAL A 176 1.17 -8.43 10.21
C VAL A 176 0.46 -9.67 10.74
N LEU A 177 1.19 -10.67 11.25
CA LEU A 177 0.59 -11.86 11.84
C LEU A 177 -0.16 -11.54 13.14
N ALA A 178 0.38 -10.67 13.99
CA ALA A 178 -0.29 -10.25 15.21
C ALA A 178 -1.59 -9.50 14.91
N ASP A 179 -1.58 -8.61 13.91
CA ASP A 179 -2.72 -7.77 13.56
C ASP A 179 -3.82 -8.54 12.82
N TYR A 180 -3.46 -9.53 11.99
CA TYR A 180 -4.41 -10.16 11.05
C TYR A 180 -4.45 -11.69 11.11
N GLY A 181 -3.52 -12.35 11.80
CA GLY A 181 -3.36 -13.80 11.84
C GLY A 181 -4.33 -14.55 12.75
N GLY A 182 -4.94 -13.86 13.72
CA GLY A 182 -6.08 -14.36 14.49
C GLY A 182 -7.31 -14.32 13.60
N GLY A 183 -7.42 -15.31 12.71
CA GLY A 183 -8.32 -15.32 11.55
C GLY A 183 -9.69 -14.73 11.84
N SER A 184 -10.19 -13.94 10.88
CA SER A 184 -11.50 -13.24 10.87
C SER A 184 -12.56 -13.95 11.71
N GLY A 185 -12.51 -13.73 13.01
CA GLY A 185 -13.55 -14.18 13.91
C GLY A 185 -14.73 -13.30 13.58
N GLY A 186 -15.82 -13.90 13.11
CA GLY A 186 -17.14 -13.31 13.17
C GLY A 186 -17.56 -13.09 14.61
N GLY A 187 -16.81 -12.26 15.34
CA GLY A 187 -17.29 -11.59 16.53
C GLY A 187 -18.28 -10.58 16.02
N THR A 188 -19.54 -10.78 16.39
CA THR A 188 -20.62 -9.81 16.24
C THR A 188 -20.07 -8.43 16.62
N ALA A 189 -19.80 -7.61 15.60
CA ALA A 189 -19.33 -6.26 15.81
C ALA A 189 -20.40 -5.49 16.62
N PRO A 190 -20.01 -4.59 17.54
CA PRO A 190 -20.96 -3.75 18.24
C PRO A 190 -21.86 -3.04 17.21
N THR A 191 -23.17 -3.05 17.44
CA THR A 191 -24.12 -2.23 16.66
C THR A 191 -23.67 -0.77 16.73
N GLY A 192 -23.13 -0.24 15.63
CA GLY A 192 -22.56 1.13 15.57
C GLY A 192 -21.20 1.24 14.89
N VAL A 193 -20.60 0.13 14.46
CA VAL A 193 -19.35 0.18 13.70
C VAL A 193 -19.61 0.69 12.28
N THR A 194 -18.92 1.78 11.92
CA THR A 194 -19.01 2.42 10.59
C THR A 194 -17.64 2.60 9.97
N CYS A 195 -17.54 2.54 8.65
CA CYS A 195 -16.33 2.85 7.90
C CYS A 195 -16.46 4.22 7.23
N TYR A 196 -15.51 5.12 7.46
CA TYR A 196 -15.54 6.42 6.78
C TYR A 196 -15.14 6.25 5.30
N SER A 197 -16.06 6.54 4.38
CA SER A 197 -15.79 6.55 2.95
C SER A 197 -15.25 7.91 2.53
N GLN A 198 -14.03 7.95 1.97
CA GLN A 198 -13.51 9.15 1.33
C GLN A 198 -14.09 9.37 -0.09
N THR A 199 -14.66 8.34 -0.71
CA THR A 199 -15.42 8.48 -1.97
C THR A 199 -16.71 9.25 -1.72
N LEU A 200 -17.45 8.87 -0.66
CA LEU A 200 -18.77 9.43 -0.35
C LEU A 200 -18.74 10.53 0.72
N ALA A 201 -17.56 10.83 1.27
CA ALA A 201 -17.34 11.79 2.36
C ALA A 201 -18.30 11.59 3.55
N ARG A 202 -18.58 10.34 3.91
CA ARG A 202 -19.49 9.99 5.00
C ARG A 202 -19.15 8.64 5.64
N ALA A 203 -19.58 8.48 6.89
CA ALA A 203 -19.58 7.19 7.55
C ALA A 203 -20.58 6.24 6.88
N MET A 204 -20.12 5.03 6.57
CA MET A 204 -20.91 3.98 5.94
C MET A 204 -21.17 2.87 6.96
N PRO A 205 -22.38 2.32 7.01
CA PRO A 205 -22.69 1.26 7.97
C PRO A 205 -21.90 -0.02 7.67
N GLU A 206 -21.77 -0.87 8.67
CA GLU A 206 -21.28 -2.25 8.51
C GLU A 206 -21.99 -2.94 7.33
N ASN A 207 -21.22 -3.71 6.56
CA ASN A 207 -21.60 -4.38 5.31
C ASN A 207 -21.87 -3.48 4.10
N ALA A 208 -21.79 -2.16 4.22
CA ALA A 208 -21.94 -1.26 3.07
C ALA A 208 -20.87 -1.50 2.02
N CYS A 209 -21.25 -1.44 0.74
CA CYS A 209 -20.33 -1.52 -0.39
C CYS A 209 -20.06 -0.12 -0.96
N VAL A 210 -18.80 0.21 -1.21
CA VAL A 210 -18.40 1.47 -1.85
C VAL A 210 -17.30 1.23 -2.88
N GLN A 211 -17.49 1.78 -4.08
CA GLN A 211 -16.42 1.90 -5.05
C GLN A 211 -15.45 3.00 -4.62
N SER A 212 -14.17 2.65 -4.49
CA SER A 212 -13.12 3.58 -4.16
C SER A 212 -12.87 4.52 -5.35
N LYS A 213 -12.84 5.83 -5.09
CA LYS A 213 -12.47 6.84 -6.09
C LYS A 213 -10.98 6.81 -6.45
N TYR A 214 -10.17 6.09 -5.69
CA TYR A 214 -8.72 6.09 -5.81
C TYR A 214 -8.19 5.01 -6.75
N ASP A 215 -8.84 3.85 -6.79
CA ASP A 215 -8.43 2.68 -7.59
C ASP A 215 -9.59 2.09 -8.42
N GLY A 216 -10.83 2.58 -8.24
CA GLY A 216 -12.00 2.07 -8.94
C GLY A 216 -12.48 0.70 -8.46
N GLU A 217 -11.89 0.14 -7.41
CA GLU A 217 -12.24 -1.18 -6.85
C GLU A 217 -13.41 -1.05 -5.85
N TRP A 218 -14.13 -2.16 -5.60
CA TRP A 218 -15.26 -2.21 -4.67
C TRP A 218 -14.87 -2.78 -3.31
N TYR A 219 -15.22 -2.07 -2.25
CA TYR A 219 -14.89 -2.43 -0.87
C TYR A 219 -16.15 -2.58 -0.01
N GLN A 220 -16.15 -3.55 0.91
CA GLN A 220 -17.17 -3.69 1.93
C GLN A 220 -16.70 -3.08 3.26
N CYS A 221 -17.56 -2.37 3.97
CA CYS A 221 -17.30 -2.04 5.37
C CYS A 221 -17.41 -3.31 6.21
N ALA A 222 -16.34 -3.72 6.88
CA ALA A 222 -16.36 -4.86 7.79
C ALA A 222 -15.52 -4.55 9.04
N SER A 223 -16.16 -4.65 10.21
CA SER A 223 -15.57 -4.35 11.51
C SER A 223 -14.87 -2.98 11.54
N GLY A 224 -15.44 -1.99 10.85
CA GLY A 224 -14.97 -0.60 10.88
C GLY A 224 -13.83 -0.30 9.92
N GLN A 225 -13.52 -1.24 9.02
CA GLN A 225 -12.49 -1.11 8.00
C GLN A 225 -13.03 -1.46 6.61
N TRP A 226 -12.47 -0.85 5.57
CA TRP A 226 -12.77 -1.22 4.19
C TRP A 226 -12.02 -2.50 3.84
N VAL A 227 -12.76 -3.55 3.46
CA VAL A 227 -12.19 -4.83 3.04
C VAL A 227 -12.56 -5.12 1.59
N ASP A 228 -11.57 -5.53 0.80
CA ASP A 228 -11.81 -6.14 -0.50
C ASP A 228 -12.45 -7.53 -0.29
N ARG A 229 -13.66 -7.73 -0.84
CA ARG A 229 -14.47 -8.95 -0.67
C ARG A 229 -14.74 -9.67 -2.00
N PHE A 230 -13.95 -9.40 -3.05
CA PHE A 230 -14.21 -9.96 -4.41
C PHE A 230 -14.19 -11.51 -4.49
N SER A 231 -13.52 -12.21 -3.58
CA SER A 231 -13.44 -13.68 -3.55
C SER A 231 -14.57 -14.37 -2.77
N ASN A 232 -15.54 -13.63 -2.24
CA ASN A 232 -16.72 -14.15 -1.54
C ASN A 232 -17.84 -14.45 -2.58
N PRO A 233 -18.65 -15.51 -2.44
CA PRO A 233 -19.83 -15.76 -3.30
C PRO A 233 -20.80 -14.58 -3.45
N ASN A 234 -20.79 -13.60 -2.54
CA ASN A 234 -21.52 -12.33 -2.66
C ASN A 234 -20.55 -11.13 -2.67
N PRO A 235 -19.85 -10.84 -3.79
CA PRO A 235 -18.90 -9.75 -3.85
C PRO A 235 -19.61 -8.39 -3.95
N CYS A 236 -19.06 -7.36 -3.29
CA CYS A 236 -19.47 -5.98 -3.53
C CYS A 236 -19.22 -5.64 -5.00
N ASN A 237 -20.27 -5.29 -5.74
CA ASN A 237 -20.19 -4.88 -7.14
C ASN A 237 -21.33 -3.92 -7.50
N GLY A 238 -21.36 -3.42 -8.74
CA GLY A 238 -22.39 -2.50 -9.23
C GLY A 238 -23.81 -3.08 -9.32
N GLU A 239 -23.99 -4.39 -9.13
CA GLU A 239 -25.28 -5.09 -9.12
C GLU A 239 -25.78 -5.41 -7.70
N HIS A 240 -24.86 -5.43 -6.71
CA HIS A 240 -25.14 -5.67 -5.29
C HIS A 240 -24.66 -4.51 -4.41
N PRO A 241 -25.28 -3.32 -4.52
CA PRO A 241 -25.35 -2.42 -3.38
C PRO A 241 -26.34 -3.05 -2.40
N LEU A 242 -25.96 -3.33 -1.16
CA LEU A 242 -27.01 -3.49 -0.14
C LEU A 242 -27.72 -2.16 0.07
#